data_AF-A0A6A1UV18-F1
#
_entry.id   AF-A0A6A1UV18-F1
#
_cell.length_a   1.000
_cell.length_b   1.000
_cell.length_c   1.000
_cell.angle_alpha   90.00
_cell.angle_beta   90.00
_cell.angle_gamma   90.00
#
_symmetry.space_group_name_H-M   'P 1'
#
loop_
_entity.id
_entity.type
_entity.pdbx_description
1 polymer ?
#
loop_
_entity_poly.entity_id
_entity_poly.type
_entity_poly.pdbx_seq_one_letter_code
_entity_poly.pdbx_strand_id
1 'polypeptide(L)'
;MKLNLLCLAYLILPLVISSSEWPRFTPTPSPWPEQFHALLYMNLSTSRLQMSDLWYDWPKGRNVNIFQKQLGEVLYDIEWNNGTSFYYTLGAQGACQVMDFVVGIPRPDFLDGANYIGTTVTDGFLCNVWEKVDFIWYYEDVMTRRPVRWDFYDGISTHVMTFEVGAVLQDSLTQAPAYCFSQDRAKS
;
A
#
# COMPACT_ATOMS: atom_id res chain seq x y z
N MET A 1 85.81 -4.84 11.49
CA MET A 1 84.63 -5.42 10.80
C MET A 1 83.40 -4.68 11.31
N LYS A 2 82.88 -3.70 10.57
CA LYS A 2 81.70 -2.90 10.96
C LYS A 2 80.47 -3.50 10.29
N LEU A 3 79.52 -3.96 11.09
CA LEU A 3 78.26 -4.55 10.63
C LEU A 3 77.26 -3.39 10.40
N ASN A 4 76.92 -3.12 9.13
CA ASN A 4 75.90 -2.13 8.78
C ASN A 4 74.52 -2.74 8.96
N LEU A 5 73.76 -2.19 9.90
CA LEU A 5 72.36 -2.53 10.15
C LEU A 5 71.49 -1.78 9.12
N LEU A 6 71.03 -2.48 8.08
CA LEU A 6 70.07 -1.94 7.11
C LEU A 6 68.66 -2.02 7.72
N CYS A 7 68.15 -0.88 8.19
CA CYS A 7 66.73 -0.71 8.51
C CYS A 7 65.92 -0.74 7.20
N LEU A 8 65.18 -1.83 6.96
CA LEU A 8 64.09 -1.83 5.97
C LEU A 8 62.93 -1.00 6.53
N ALA A 9 62.79 0.23 6.06
CA ALA A 9 61.56 1.01 6.25
C ALA A 9 60.49 0.49 5.29
N TYR A 10 59.53 -0.29 5.80
CA TYR A 10 58.33 -0.65 5.05
C TYR A 10 57.45 0.59 4.89
N LEU A 11 57.44 1.17 3.68
CA LEU A 11 56.42 2.14 3.26
C LEU A 11 55.07 1.39 3.15
N ILE A 12 54.23 1.53 4.18
CA ILE A 12 52.82 1.16 4.09
C ILE A 12 52.13 2.22 3.23
N LEU A 13 51.92 1.91 1.95
CA LEU A 13 51.10 2.72 1.06
C LEU A 13 49.65 2.66 1.55
N PRO A 14 48.98 3.78 1.90
CA PRO A 14 47.55 3.73 2.18
C PRO A 14 46.83 3.47 0.86
N LEU A 15 46.25 2.28 0.72
CA LEU A 15 45.35 1.97 -0.38
C LEU A 15 44.10 2.83 -0.18
N VAL A 16 44.07 4.01 -0.82
CA VAL A 16 42.86 4.83 -0.93
C VAL A 16 41.93 4.05 -1.85
N ILE A 17 41.07 3.23 -1.27
CA ILE A 17 39.96 2.60 -1.98
C ILE A 17 39.00 3.74 -2.31
N SER A 18 39.17 4.36 -3.48
CA SER A 18 38.20 5.28 -4.03
C SER A 18 36.96 4.45 -4.35
N SER A 19 35.98 4.46 -3.45
CA SER A 19 34.66 3.87 -3.72
C SER A 19 34.06 4.66 -4.87
N SER A 20 34.10 4.09 -6.07
CA SER A 20 33.30 4.56 -7.18
C SER A 20 31.83 4.43 -6.76
N GLU A 21 31.20 5.55 -6.41
CA GLU A 21 29.74 5.59 -6.32
C GLU A 21 29.21 5.37 -7.74
N TRP A 22 28.87 4.11 -8.05
CA TRP A 22 28.02 3.80 -9.18
C TRP A 22 26.75 4.63 -9.01
N PRO A 23 26.21 5.25 -10.09
CA PRO A 23 24.93 5.93 -10.00
C PRO A 23 23.91 4.93 -9.48
N ARG A 24 23.47 5.10 -8.23
CA ARG A 24 22.39 4.30 -7.67
C ARG A 24 21.14 4.75 -8.38
N PHE A 25 20.68 3.94 -9.32
CA PHE A 25 19.36 4.16 -9.92
C PHE A 25 18.32 4.06 -8.83
N THR A 26 17.67 5.18 -8.53
CA THR A 26 16.52 5.20 -7.63
C THR A 26 15.39 4.40 -8.28
N PRO A 27 14.86 3.35 -7.63
CA PRO A 27 13.78 2.58 -8.21
C PRO A 27 12.52 3.43 -8.31
N THR A 28 11.80 3.28 -9.42
CA THR A 28 10.44 3.81 -9.57
C THR A 28 9.46 2.83 -8.93
N PRO A 29 8.35 3.29 -8.32
CA PRO A 29 7.30 2.38 -7.85
C PRO A 29 6.60 1.71 -9.05
N SER A 30 6.17 0.46 -8.90
CA SER A 30 5.35 -0.18 -9.93
C SER A 30 3.91 0.37 -9.87
N PRO A 31 3.28 0.69 -11.01
CA PRO A 31 1.86 0.99 -11.02
C PRO A 31 1.05 -0.21 -10.51
N TRP A 32 -0.08 0.08 -9.87
CA TRP A 32 -1.06 -0.96 -9.60
C TRP A 32 -1.58 -1.57 -10.91
N PRO A 33 -1.80 -2.89 -10.95
CA PRO A 33 -2.54 -3.50 -12.05
C PRO A 33 -3.94 -2.88 -12.18
N GLU A 34 -4.49 -2.85 -13.38
CA GLU A 34 -5.82 -2.30 -13.62
C GLU A 34 -6.93 -3.05 -12.85
N GLN A 35 -6.71 -4.33 -12.57
CA GLN A 35 -7.64 -5.17 -11.83
C GLN A 35 -6.87 -6.11 -10.90
N PHE A 36 -7.31 -6.25 -9.66
CA PHE A 36 -6.78 -7.25 -8.74
C PHE A 36 -7.74 -7.49 -7.56
N HIS A 37 -7.51 -8.62 -6.88
CA HIS A 37 -8.01 -8.86 -5.52
C HIS A 37 -6.83 -8.93 -4.55
N ALA A 38 -7.00 -8.32 -3.37
CA ALA A 38 -6.05 -8.45 -2.28
C ALA A 38 -6.78 -8.79 -0.99
N LEU A 39 -6.33 -9.84 -0.31
CA LEU A 39 -6.70 -10.07 1.09
C LEU A 39 -5.73 -9.31 1.99
N LEU A 40 -6.28 -8.47 2.86
CA LEU A 40 -5.53 -7.56 3.69
C LEU A 40 -5.76 -7.88 5.17
N TYR A 41 -4.68 -7.89 5.95
CA TYR A 41 -4.74 -7.84 7.40
C TYR A 41 -4.40 -6.42 7.86
N MET A 42 -5.30 -5.80 8.62
CA MET A 42 -5.18 -4.40 9.01
C MET A 42 -5.12 -4.28 10.54
N ASN A 43 -4.12 -3.54 11.01
CA ASN A 43 -4.09 -3.02 12.37
C ASN A 43 -4.62 -1.59 12.33
N LEU A 44 -5.79 -1.38 12.93
CA LEU A 44 -6.44 -0.07 12.97
C LEU A 44 -5.80 0.81 14.03
N SER A 45 -5.93 2.12 13.89
CA SER A 45 -5.40 3.12 14.84
C SER A 45 -5.88 2.94 16.29
N THR A 46 -7.02 2.26 16.49
CA THR A 46 -7.55 1.89 17.81
C THR A 46 -6.96 0.58 18.37
N SER A 47 -5.89 0.05 17.78
CA SER A 47 -5.31 -1.28 18.04
C SER A 47 -6.27 -2.46 17.82
N ARG A 48 -7.32 -2.26 17.02
CA ARG A 48 -8.28 -3.31 16.65
C ARG A 48 -7.88 -3.95 15.34
N LEU A 49 -8.20 -5.22 15.18
CA LEU A 49 -7.88 -5.99 13.98
C LEU A 49 -9.04 -6.01 12.98
N GLN A 50 -8.69 -5.99 11.71
CA GLN A 50 -9.62 -6.11 10.59
C GLN A 50 -9.01 -6.95 9.47
N MET A 51 -9.80 -7.83 8.88
CA MET A 51 -9.51 -8.39 7.55
C MET A 51 -10.27 -7.59 6.51
N SER A 52 -9.67 -7.33 5.35
CA SER A 52 -10.34 -6.68 4.22
C SER A 52 -10.11 -7.44 2.94
N ASP A 53 -11.18 -7.75 2.22
CA ASP A 53 -11.10 -8.08 0.80
C ASP A 53 -11.17 -6.79 -0.02
N LEU A 54 -10.09 -6.48 -0.74
CA LEU A 54 -10.00 -5.34 -1.65
C LEU A 54 -10.13 -5.84 -3.09
N TRP A 55 -11.22 -5.48 -3.75
CA TRP A 55 -11.47 -5.75 -5.17
C TRP A 55 -11.36 -4.45 -5.96
N TYR A 56 -10.22 -4.27 -6.61
CA TYR A 56 -9.91 -3.09 -7.39
C TYR A 56 -10.21 -3.35 -8.87
N ASP A 57 -10.96 -2.45 -9.51
CA ASP A 57 -11.39 -2.58 -10.92
C ASP A 57 -11.41 -1.20 -11.59
N TRP A 58 -10.22 -0.75 -12.00
CA TRP A 58 -9.99 0.55 -12.62
C TRP A 58 -10.78 0.76 -13.93
N PRO A 59 -10.86 -0.21 -14.87
CA PRO A 59 -11.62 -0.03 -16.10
C PRO A 59 -13.12 0.23 -15.85
N LYS A 60 -13.67 -0.31 -14.76
CA LYS A 60 -15.05 -0.06 -14.32
C LYS A 60 -15.18 1.06 -13.29
N GLY A 61 -14.08 1.71 -12.92
CA GLY A 61 -14.05 2.85 -12.03
C GLY A 61 -14.57 2.56 -10.63
N ARG A 62 -14.33 1.35 -10.11
CA ARG A 62 -14.84 0.91 -8.79
C ARG A 62 -13.75 0.26 -7.95
N ASN A 63 -13.88 0.43 -6.64
CA ASN A 63 -13.07 -0.23 -5.63
C ASN A 63 -14.01 -0.75 -4.54
N VAL A 64 -14.06 -2.07 -4.34
CA VAL A 64 -14.95 -2.68 -3.35
C VAL A 64 -14.10 -3.25 -2.22
N ASN A 65 -14.28 -2.71 -1.02
CA ASN A 65 -13.74 -3.26 0.20
C ASN A 65 -14.82 -4.01 0.99
N ILE A 66 -14.47 -5.18 1.53
CA ILE A 66 -15.34 -5.93 2.44
C ILE A 66 -14.57 -6.13 3.74
N PHE A 67 -14.98 -5.39 4.77
CA PHE A 67 -14.32 -5.34 6.06
C PHE A 67 -14.95 -6.32 7.04
N GLN A 68 -14.13 -7.19 7.63
CA GLN A 68 -14.48 -7.97 8.81
C GLN A 68 -13.62 -7.52 9.98
N LYS A 69 -14.22 -6.73 10.90
CA LYS A 69 -13.59 -6.37 12.17
C LYS A 69 -13.67 -7.52 13.16
N GLN A 70 -12.70 -7.62 14.07
CA GLN A 70 -12.74 -8.60 15.13
C GLN A 70 -14.04 -8.45 15.96
N LEU A 71 -14.87 -9.51 15.98
CA LEU A 71 -16.18 -9.56 16.65
C LEU A 71 -17.21 -8.50 16.18
N GLY A 72 -16.97 -7.88 15.02
CA GLY A 72 -17.87 -6.90 14.41
C GLY A 72 -18.75 -7.51 13.32
N GLU A 73 -19.69 -6.71 12.84
CA GLU A 73 -20.44 -7.00 11.61
C GLU A 73 -19.57 -6.79 10.36
N VAL A 74 -19.95 -7.44 9.26
CA VAL A 74 -19.32 -7.22 7.95
C VAL A 74 -19.79 -5.87 7.42
N LEU A 75 -18.82 -4.99 7.14
CA LEU A 75 -19.06 -3.69 6.54
C LEU A 75 -18.55 -3.71 5.10
N TYR A 76 -19.41 -3.35 4.16
CA TYR A 76 -19.06 -3.16 2.76
C TYR A 76 -18.77 -1.70 2.51
N ASP A 77 -17.79 -1.43 1.66
CA ASP A 77 -17.49 -0.11 1.14
C ASP A 77 -17.30 -0.23 -0.37
N ILE A 78 -18.16 0.44 -1.13
CA ILE A 78 -17.98 0.58 -2.58
C ILE A 78 -17.69 2.04 -2.92
N GLU A 79 -16.48 2.25 -3.40
CA GLU A 79 -15.94 3.53 -3.81
C GLU A 79 -15.96 3.63 -5.33
N TRP A 80 -16.36 4.80 -5.83
CA TRP A 80 -16.40 5.08 -7.26
C TRP A 80 -15.35 6.13 -7.65
N ASN A 81 -14.87 6.07 -8.88
CA ASN A 81 -13.93 7.03 -9.44
C ASN A 81 -14.47 8.48 -9.49
N ASN A 82 -15.78 8.67 -9.40
CA ASN A 82 -16.42 9.98 -9.31
C ASN A 82 -16.39 10.58 -7.88
N GLY A 83 -15.83 9.84 -6.92
CA GLY A 83 -15.69 10.25 -5.53
C GLY A 83 -16.77 9.75 -4.59
N THR A 84 -17.93 9.31 -5.09
CA THR A 84 -18.98 8.79 -4.21
C THR A 84 -18.58 7.43 -3.64
N SER A 85 -18.74 7.24 -2.35
CA SER A 85 -18.53 5.98 -1.64
C SER A 85 -19.72 5.61 -0.77
N PHE A 86 -20.02 4.32 -0.67
CA PHE A 86 -21.12 3.82 0.13
C PHE A 86 -20.62 2.80 1.15
N TYR A 87 -20.73 3.15 2.43
CA TYR A 87 -20.48 2.25 3.54
C TYR A 87 -21.81 1.62 3.97
N TYR A 88 -21.93 0.29 3.93
CA TYR A 88 -23.18 -0.36 4.29
C TYR A 88 -23.02 -1.75 4.89
N THR A 89 -24.01 -2.17 5.67
CA THR A 89 -24.15 -3.54 6.18
C THR A 89 -25.33 -4.20 5.49
N LEU A 90 -25.26 -5.49 5.22
CA LEU A 90 -26.34 -6.23 4.56
C LEU A 90 -27.32 -6.83 5.57
N GLY A 91 -28.58 -7.01 5.16
CA GLY A 91 -29.62 -7.69 5.96
C GLY A 91 -30.85 -6.81 6.22
N ALA A 92 -31.81 -7.36 6.98
CA ALA A 92 -33.09 -6.71 7.24
C ALA A 92 -32.98 -5.38 8.02
N GLN A 93 -31.88 -5.19 8.76
CA GLN A 93 -31.56 -3.97 9.51
C GLN A 93 -30.30 -3.29 8.95
N GLY A 94 -30.03 -3.47 7.65
CA GLY A 94 -28.87 -2.89 6.99
C GLY A 94 -28.81 -1.38 7.17
N ALA A 95 -27.64 -0.87 7.53
CA ALA A 95 -27.35 0.55 7.61
C ALA A 95 -26.59 0.99 6.35
N CYS A 96 -26.69 2.27 6.00
CA CYS A 96 -25.89 2.86 4.94
C CYS A 96 -25.46 4.28 5.30
N GLN A 97 -24.24 4.64 4.91
CA GLN A 97 -23.69 5.97 4.96
C GLN A 97 -23.06 6.30 3.60
N VAL A 98 -23.44 7.45 3.04
CA VAL A 98 -22.89 7.94 1.77
C VAL A 98 -21.85 9.01 2.04
N MET A 99 -20.67 8.84 1.44
CA MET A 99 -19.52 9.71 1.56
C MET A 99 -19.10 10.23 0.19
N ASP A 100 -18.53 11.43 0.12
CA ASP A 100 -17.98 12.01 -1.10
C ASP A 100 -16.48 12.31 -0.90
N PHE A 101 -15.61 11.49 -1.48
CA PHE A 101 -14.16 11.68 -1.52
C PHE A 101 -13.76 12.29 -2.87
N VAL A 102 -13.45 13.58 -2.92
CA VAL A 102 -13.21 14.34 -4.16
C VAL A 102 -12.18 13.68 -5.11
N VAL A 103 -11.22 12.94 -4.57
CA VAL A 103 -10.16 12.29 -5.35
C VAL A 103 -10.58 10.97 -6.01
N GLY A 104 -11.68 10.35 -5.56
CA GLY A 104 -12.10 9.02 -6.00
C GLY A 104 -11.14 7.91 -5.58
N ILE A 105 -11.24 6.78 -6.27
CA ILE A 105 -10.37 5.61 -6.03
C ILE A 105 -8.92 5.91 -6.49
N PRO A 106 -7.89 5.30 -5.86
CA PRO A 106 -6.51 5.45 -6.29
C PRO A 106 -6.35 5.09 -7.77
N ARG A 107 -5.63 5.91 -8.52
CA ARG A 107 -5.25 5.58 -9.90
C ARG A 107 -4.17 4.49 -9.91
N PRO A 108 -3.99 3.74 -11.01
CA PRO A 108 -2.88 2.81 -11.16
C PRO A 108 -1.51 3.45 -10.83
N ASP A 109 -1.34 4.72 -11.17
CA ASP A 109 -0.12 5.49 -10.96
C ASP A 109 -0.14 6.35 -9.68
N PHE A 110 -0.94 6.02 -8.66
CA PHE A 110 -1.10 6.90 -7.49
C PHE A 110 0.20 7.23 -6.73
N LEU A 111 1.25 6.41 -6.90
CA LEU A 111 2.59 6.64 -6.36
C LEU A 111 3.51 7.47 -7.28
N ASP A 112 3.03 7.95 -8.44
CA ASP A 112 3.82 8.84 -9.29
C ASP A 112 4.19 10.11 -8.53
N GLY A 113 5.47 10.49 -8.55
CA GLY A 113 6.01 11.58 -7.74
C GLY A 113 6.02 11.30 -6.22
N ALA A 114 6.04 10.03 -5.79
CA ALA A 114 6.35 9.66 -4.41
C ALA A 114 7.86 9.75 -4.13
N ASN A 115 8.21 10.03 -2.88
CA ASN A 115 9.59 10.12 -2.40
C ASN A 115 10.12 8.72 -2.06
N TYR A 116 11.19 8.27 -2.72
CA TYR A 116 11.85 7.03 -2.33
C TYR A 116 12.67 7.23 -1.05
N ILE A 117 12.39 6.44 -0.02
CA ILE A 117 13.02 6.55 1.30
C ILE A 117 14.21 5.57 1.42
N GLY A 118 14.20 4.46 0.69
CA GLY A 118 15.22 3.44 0.76
C GLY A 118 14.63 2.04 0.84
N THR A 119 15.39 1.10 1.41
CA THR A 119 14.94 -0.27 1.63
C THR A 119 14.84 -0.62 3.10
N THR A 120 13.89 -1.49 3.45
CA THR A 120 13.73 -2.04 4.80
C THR A 120 13.15 -3.45 4.75
N VAL A 121 13.33 -4.23 5.82
CA VAL A 121 12.69 -5.55 5.95
C VAL A 121 11.39 -5.40 6.73
N THR A 122 10.26 -5.79 6.13
CA THR A 122 8.94 -5.87 6.77
C THR A 122 8.27 -7.18 6.37
N ASP A 123 7.55 -7.81 7.30
CA ASP A 123 6.79 -9.05 7.06
C ASP A 123 7.61 -10.21 6.45
N GLY A 124 8.94 -10.17 6.63
CA GLY A 124 9.88 -11.14 6.06
C GLY A 124 10.39 -10.81 4.64
N PHE A 125 10.00 -9.68 4.06
CA PHE A 125 10.38 -9.23 2.71
C PHE A 125 11.29 -8.00 2.77
N LEU A 126 12.32 -7.98 1.91
CA LEU A 126 13.10 -6.77 1.67
C LEU A 126 12.31 -5.86 0.73
N CYS A 127 11.83 -4.73 1.23
CA CYS A 127 10.97 -3.83 0.49
C CYS A 127 11.67 -2.52 0.13
N ASN A 128 11.39 -2.02 -1.07
CA ASN A 128 11.51 -0.62 -1.39
C ASN A 128 10.40 0.16 -0.68
N VAL A 129 10.72 1.35 -0.18
CA VAL A 129 9.76 2.21 0.55
C VAL A 129 9.60 3.55 -0.14
N TRP A 130 8.36 3.93 -0.39
CA TRP A 130 8.01 5.27 -0.86
C TRP A 130 7.05 5.95 0.10
N GLU A 131 7.19 7.26 0.24
CA GLU A 131 6.23 8.14 0.93
C GLU A 131 5.54 9.02 -0.09
N LYS A 132 4.23 9.17 0.06
CA LYS A 132 3.43 10.05 -0.79
C LYS A 132 2.60 10.99 0.08
N VAL A 133 2.82 12.30 -0.14
CA VAL A 133 2.05 13.43 0.42
C VAL A 133 1.83 13.38 1.93
N ASP A 134 2.80 12.85 2.69
CA ASP A 134 2.74 12.62 4.14
C ASP A 134 1.49 11.81 4.58
N PHE A 135 0.87 11.08 3.64
CA PHE A 135 -0.38 10.36 3.82
C PHE A 135 -0.15 8.86 3.91
N ILE A 136 0.67 8.32 3.00
CA ILE A 136 0.91 6.88 2.87
C ILE A 136 2.40 6.56 2.72
N TRP A 137 2.83 5.53 3.43
CA TRP A 137 4.10 4.83 3.22
C TRP A 137 3.80 3.49 2.57
N TYR A 138 4.41 3.24 1.41
CA TYR A 138 4.13 2.06 0.59
C TYR A 138 5.38 1.18 0.49
N TYR A 139 5.21 -0.10 0.78
CA TYR A 139 6.27 -1.10 0.83
C TYR A 139 6.05 -2.11 -0.31
N GLU A 140 6.97 -2.11 -1.27
CA GLU A 140 6.97 -3.04 -2.40
C GLU A 140 8.17 -3.99 -2.28
N ASP A 141 7.93 -5.29 -2.38
CA ASP A 141 9.01 -6.27 -2.38
C ASP A 141 10.01 -5.99 -3.53
N VAL A 142 11.30 -5.89 -3.19
CA VAL A 142 12.37 -5.58 -4.16
C VAL A 142 12.42 -6.62 -5.27
N MET A 143 12.17 -7.89 -4.95
CA MET A 143 12.34 -9.00 -5.89
C MET A 143 11.13 -9.16 -6.82
N THR A 144 9.93 -9.21 -6.27
CA THR A 144 8.71 -9.51 -7.03
C THR A 144 7.95 -8.26 -7.48
N ARG A 145 8.30 -7.08 -6.95
CA ARG A 145 7.66 -5.80 -7.24
C ARG A 145 6.18 -5.76 -6.83
N ARG A 146 5.78 -6.65 -5.91
CA ARG A 146 4.41 -6.74 -5.37
C ARG A 146 4.28 -5.90 -4.09
N PRO A 147 3.09 -5.35 -3.81
CA PRO A 147 2.84 -4.73 -2.52
C PRO A 147 2.98 -5.76 -1.40
N VAL A 148 3.64 -5.36 -0.33
CA VAL A 148 3.75 -6.13 0.92
C VAL A 148 2.95 -5.45 2.03
N ARG A 149 3.03 -4.12 2.09
CA ARG A 149 2.42 -3.33 3.16
C ARG A 149 2.18 -1.90 2.71
N TRP A 150 1.22 -1.24 3.33
CA TRP A 150 1.19 0.22 3.38
C TRP A 150 0.69 0.73 4.73
N ASP A 151 1.24 1.86 5.16
CA ASP A 151 0.88 2.54 6.40
C ASP A 151 0.28 3.90 6.09
N PHE A 152 -0.77 4.25 6.81
CA PHE A 152 -1.38 5.57 6.74
C PHE A 152 -0.92 6.46 7.90
N TYR A 153 -0.90 7.77 7.67
CA TYR A 153 -0.48 8.77 8.67
C TYR A 153 -1.29 8.74 9.97
N ASP A 154 -2.52 8.21 9.93
CA ASP A 154 -3.42 8.09 11.07
C ASP A 154 -3.17 6.85 11.94
N GLY A 155 -2.13 6.08 11.62
CA GLY A 155 -1.69 4.91 12.38
C GLY A 155 -2.34 3.59 11.95
N ILE A 156 -3.09 3.57 10.86
CA ILE A 156 -3.55 2.31 10.25
C ILE A 156 -2.40 1.66 9.49
N SER A 157 -2.10 0.40 9.80
CA SER A 157 -1.15 -0.43 9.04
C SER A 157 -1.89 -1.54 8.31
N THR A 158 -1.60 -1.68 7.02
CA THR A 158 -2.21 -2.68 6.13
C THR A 158 -1.16 -3.63 5.61
N HIS A 159 -1.32 -4.91 5.89
CA HIS A 159 -0.43 -5.99 5.47
C HIS A 159 -1.12 -6.81 4.38
N VAL A 160 -0.42 -7.05 3.27
CA VAL A 160 -0.96 -7.79 2.13
C VAL A 160 -0.73 -9.29 2.34
N MET A 161 -1.82 -10.04 2.47
CA MET A 161 -1.80 -11.48 2.67
C MET A 161 -1.83 -12.24 1.35
N THR A 162 -2.64 -11.78 0.39
CA THR A 162 -2.68 -12.29 -0.99
C THR A 162 -2.79 -11.12 -1.97
N PHE A 163 -2.31 -11.33 -3.19
CA PHE A 163 -2.39 -10.33 -4.27
C PHE A 163 -2.56 -11.04 -5.63
N GLU A 164 -3.80 -11.02 -6.13
CA GLU A 164 -4.27 -11.76 -7.28
C GLU A 164 -4.54 -10.80 -8.45
N VAL A 165 -3.54 -10.64 -9.31
CA VAL A 165 -3.62 -9.77 -10.48
C VAL A 165 -4.66 -10.28 -11.48
N GLY A 166 -5.53 -9.39 -11.97
CA GLY A 166 -6.58 -9.69 -12.94
C GLY A 166 -7.85 -10.30 -12.33
N ALA A 167 -7.89 -10.51 -11.01
CA ALA A 167 -9.11 -10.96 -10.35
C ALA A 167 -10.18 -9.86 -10.38
N VAL A 168 -11.44 -10.28 -10.56
CA VAL A 168 -12.59 -9.38 -10.69
C VAL A 168 -13.75 -9.88 -9.84
N LEU A 169 -14.42 -8.95 -9.16
CA LEU A 169 -15.64 -9.25 -8.43
C LEU A 169 -16.83 -9.34 -9.40
N GLN A 170 -17.75 -10.28 -9.16
CA GLN A 170 -18.97 -10.39 -9.95
C GLN A 170 -19.80 -9.11 -9.87
N ASP A 171 -20.31 -8.64 -11.01
CA ASP A 171 -21.02 -7.36 -11.10
C ASP A 171 -22.25 -7.31 -10.18
N SER A 172 -22.91 -8.44 -9.94
CA SER A 172 -24.04 -8.56 -9.01
C SER A 172 -23.70 -8.20 -7.56
N LEU A 173 -22.43 -8.21 -7.18
CA LEU A 173 -21.94 -7.92 -5.82
C LEU A 173 -21.34 -6.51 -5.70
N THR A 174 -21.42 -5.71 -6.77
CA THR A 174 -20.72 -4.41 -6.88
C THR A 174 -21.68 -3.23 -6.87
N GLN A 175 -22.84 -3.38 -6.23
CA GLN A 175 -23.84 -2.31 -6.13
C GLN A 175 -24.26 -2.12 -4.68
N ALA A 176 -24.31 -0.87 -4.26
CA ALA A 176 -24.86 -0.51 -2.97
C ALA A 176 -26.37 -0.86 -2.90
N PRO A 177 -26.90 -1.27 -1.74
CA PRO A 177 -28.31 -1.57 -1.58
C PRO A 177 -29.23 -0.37 -1.82
N ALA A 178 -30.48 -0.62 -2.21
CA ALA A 178 -31.43 0.45 -2.57
C ALA A 178 -31.66 1.49 -1.46
N TYR A 179 -31.57 1.10 -0.18
CA TYR A 179 -31.73 2.00 0.97
C TYR A 179 -30.57 3.00 1.14
N CYS A 180 -29.46 2.84 0.42
CA CYS A 180 -28.39 3.83 0.37
C CYS A 180 -28.79 5.10 -0.40
N PHE A 181 -29.79 5.03 -1.28
CA PHE A 181 -30.16 6.14 -2.16
C PHE A 181 -31.30 7.01 -1.60
N SER A 182 -31.82 6.67 -0.41
CA SER A 182 -32.90 7.40 0.26
C SER A 182 -32.41 8.36 1.35
N GLN A 183 -31.09 8.54 1.50
CA GLN A 183 -30.49 9.35 2.56
C GLN A 183 -29.83 10.63 2.01
N ASP A 184 -29.79 11.68 2.82
CA ASP A 184 -29.03 12.90 2.54
C ASP A 184 -27.51 12.62 2.69
N ARG A 185 -26.70 13.18 1.78
CA ARG A 185 -25.24 12.93 1.73
C ARG A 185 -24.51 13.64 2.87
N ALA A 186 -23.64 12.93 3.59
CA ALA A 186 -22.69 13.54 4.52
C ALA A 186 -21.47 14.04 3.74
N LYS A 187 -21.01 15.26 4.03
CA LYS A 187 -19.78 15.82 3.45
C LYS A 187 -18.62 15.60 4.42
N SER A 188 -17.52 15.01 3.96
CA SER A 188 -16.24 14.89 4.70
C SER A 188 -15.20 15.86 4.18
#